data_AF-A0A959GUM4-F1
#
_entry.id   AF-A0A959GUM4-F1
#
_cell.length_a   1.000
_cell.length_b   1.000
_cell.length_c   1.000
_cell.angle_alpha   90.00
_cell.angle_beta   90.00
_cell.angle_gamma   90.00
#
_symmetry.space_group_name_H-M   'P 1'
#
loop_
_entity.id
_entity.type
_entity.pdbx_description
1 polymer ?
#
loop_
_entity_poly.entity_id
_entity_poly.type
_entity_poly.pdbx_seq_one_letter_code
_entity_poly.pdbx_strand_id
1 'polypeptide(L)'
;MSQNRPPKKKVVVTTQKKVDTPAPGRRRMADAGNRVQELEFGRKNYILMGVGAALIVIGLFLMAGGNMPDRQTWDPDIIYSTRRTLIAPIVILAGLAVEIVAIFKKG
;
A
#
# COMPACT_ATOMS: atom_id res chain seq x y z
N MET A 1 75.91 33.89 -5.13
CA MET A 1 76.23 32.47 -5.42
C MET A 1 75.41 31.57 -4.51
N SER A 2 74.85 30.48 -5.08
CA SER A 2 74.35 29.22 -4.50
C SER A 2 73.51 29.12 -3.21
N GLN A 3 72.23 28.79 -3.40
CA GLN A 3 71.53 27.55 -3.03
C GLN A 3 71.72 26.83 -1.66
N ASN A 4 70.56 26.47 -1.07
CA ASN A 4 70.13 25.17 -0.49
C ASN A 4 70.07 24.89 1.04
N ARG A 5 68.80 24.65 1.50
CA ARG A 5 68.26 23.50 2.30
C ARG A 5 68.04 23.61 3.85
N PRO A 6 67.07 22.86 4.46
CA PRO A 6 65.87 23.45 5.11
C PRO A 6 65.58 22.96 6.60
N PRO A 7 64.34 22.83 7.17
CA PRO A 7 63.93 23.44 8.46
C PRO A 7 63.48 22.46 9.59
N LYS A 8 63.71 22.72 10.89
CA LYS A 8 63.11 21.99 12.04
C LYS A 8 63.17 22.85 13.31
N LYS A 9 62.26 22.89 14.30
CA LYS A 9 60.92 22.35 14.57
C LYS A 9 60.52 22.99 15.92
N LYS A 10 59.64 24.00 15.96
CA LYS A 10 59.06 24.48 17.23
C LYS A 10 57.93 23.54 17.61
N VAL A 11 58.18 22.65 18.56
CA VAL A 11 57.18 21.76 19.13
C VAL A 11 56.36 22.58 20.12
N VAL A 12 55.22 23.08 19.68
CA VAL A 12 54.13 23.53 20.54
C VAL A 12 53.33 22.30 20.91
N VAL A 13 53.39 21.87 22.16
CA VAL A 13 52.40 20.91 22.70
C VAL A 13 51.98 21.41 24.06
N THR A 14 50.86 22.13 24.03
CA THR A 14 50.04 22.50 25.19
C THR A 14 49.67 21.25 25.97
N THR A 15 50.01 21.26 27.25
CA THR A 15 49.71 20.24 28.26
C THR A 15 48.23 19.89 28.32
N GLN A 16 48.00 18.59 28.49
CA GLN A 16 46.76 17.84 28.29
C GLN A 16 45.61 18.22 29.23
N LYS A 17 44.41 18.36 28.65
CA LYS A 17 43.12 18.34 29.35
C LYS A 17 42.74 16.87 29.58
N LYS A 18 42.58 16.54 30.87
CA LYS A 18 42.09 15.29 31.48
C LYS A 18 41.04 14.56 30.61
N VAL A 19 41.41 13.35 30.19
CA VAL A 19 40.56 12.33 29.58
C VAL A 19 39.90 11.56 30.73
N ASP A 20 38.61 11.78 30.95
CA ASP A 20 37.76 10.87 31.72
C ASP A 20 36.93 10.04 30.73
N THR A 21 37.04 8.73 30.89
CA THR A 21 36.59 7.57 30.07
C THR A 21 35.20 7.65 29.41
N PRO A 22 34.99 7.08 28.20
CA PRO A 22 33.67 6.93 27.59
C PRO A 22 32.86 5.85 28.31
N ALA A 23 31.78 6.24 28.99
CA ALA A 23 30.79 5.28 29.49
C ALA A 23 29.95 4.72 28.32
N PRO A 24 29.90 3.40 28.08
CA PRO A 24 28.96 2.81 27.15
C PRO A 24 27.64 2.59 27.89
N GLY A 25 26.59 3.32 27.49
CA GLY A 25 25.24 3.01 27.94
C GLY A 25 24.47 4.20 28.48
N ARG A 26 23.87 4.97 27.57
CA ARG A 26 22.60 5.64 27.86
C ARG A 26 21.76 5.78 26.60
N ARG A 27 20.90 4.78 26.43
CA ARG A 27 19.54 4.84 25.85
C ARG A 27 19.36 5.84 24.69
N ARG A 28 19.51 5.34 23.47
CA ARG A 28 18.56 5.71 22.41
C ARG A 28 17.51 4.61 22.34
N MET A 29 16.66 4.58 23.37
CA MET A 29 15.40 3.84 23.30
C MET A 29 14.50 4.58 22.32
N ALA A 30 13.94 3.80 21.39
CA ALA A 30 12.72 4.09 20.67
C ALA A 30 12.68 5.42 19.91
N ASP A 31 13.41 5.48 18.79
CA ASP A 31 12.76 6.03 17.58
C ASP A 31 11.70 5.02 17.11
N ALA A 32 10.63 4.89 17.90
CA ALA A 32 9.36 4.34 17.46
C ALA A 32 8.54 5.47 16.81
N GLY A 33 9.22 6.34 16.05
CA GLY A 33 8.66 7.43 15.31
C GLY A 33 7.78 6.87 14.21
N ASN A 34 6.47 6.86 14.50
CA ASN A 34 5.38 6.98 13.56
C ASN A 34 5.74 6.58 12.12
N ARG A 35 5.91 5.28 11.86
CA ARG A 35 5.79 4.76 10.50
C ARG A 35 4.33 4.93 10.12
N VAL A 36 3.98 6.15 9.70
CA VAL A 36 2.79 6.35 8.88
C VAL A 36 2.99 5.35 7.77
N GLN A 37 2.19 4.28 7.77
CA GLN A 37 2.21 3.34 6.67
C GLN A 37 1.92 4.21 5.46
N GLU A 38 2.96 4.46 4.67
CA GLU A 38 2.84 5.18 3.43
C GLU A 38 1.99 4.26 2.57
N LEU A 39 0.69 4.56 2.55
CA LEU A 39 -0.28 3.78 1.79
C LEU A 39 0.22 3.84 0.36
N GLU A 40 0.77 2.73 -0.15
CA GLU A 40 1.31 2.65 -1.51
C GLU A 40 0.24 3.00 -2.56
N PHE A 41 -1.02 2.88 -2.16
CA PHE A 41 -2.17 3.36 -2.91
C PHE A 41 -2.50 4.80 -2.51
N GLY A 42 -2.31 5.73 -3.45
CA GLY A 42 -2.78 7.11 -3.30
C GLY A 42 -4.30 7.18 -3.11
N ARG A 43 -4.79 8.24 -2.45
CA ARG A 43 -6.23 8.45 -2.13
C ARG A 43 -7.17 8.21 -3.32
N LYS A 44 -6.75 8.59 -4.53
CA LYS A 44 -7.54 8.41 -5.76
C LYS A 44 -7.72 6.94 -6.14
N ASN A 45 -6.71 6.10 -5.89
CA ASN A 45 -6.78 4.67 -6.21
C ASN A 45 -7.64 3.93 -5.19
N TYR A 46 -7.55 4.31 -3.91
CA TYR A 46 -8.42 3.76 -2.87
C TYR A 46 -9.91 4.00 -3.17
N ILE A 47 -10.26 5.18 -3.70
CA ILE A 47 -11.63 5.46 -4.16
C ILE A 47 -12.02 4.54 -5.34
N LEU A 48 -11.13 4.31 -6.30
CA LEU A 48 -11.38 3.42 -7.43
C LEU A 48 -11.57 1.96 -6.99
N MET A 49 -10.80 1.49 -6.01
CA MET A 49 -11.02 0.17 -5.40
C MET A 49 -12.40 0.09 -4.75
N GLY A 50 -12.79 1.10 -3.96
CA GLY A 50 -14.14 1.16 -3.38
C GLY A 50 -15.26 1.05 -4.42
N VAL A 51 -15.09 1.68 -5.59
CA VAL A 51 -16.04 1.58 -6.71
C VAL A 51 -16.03 0.18 -7.34
N GLY A 52 -14.86 -0.42 -7.55
CA GLY A 52 -14.72 -1.79 -8.07
C GLY A 52 -15.39 -2.82 -7.16
N ALA A 53 -15.11 -2.76 -5.85
CA ALA A 53 -15.75 -3.60 -4.84
C ALA A 53 -17.28 -3.44 -4.83
N ALA A 54 -17.79 -2.21 -4.93
CA ALA A 54 -19.24 -1.97 -5.00
C ALA A 54 -19.88 -2.63 -6.22
N LEU A 55 -19.24 -2.57 -7.40
CA LEU A 55 -19.72 -3.24 -8.61
C LEU A 55 -19.78 -4.76 -8.45
N ILE A 56 -18.78 -5.37 -7.80
CA ILE A 56 -18.75 -6.81 -7.52
C ILE A 56 -19.92 -7.19 -6.61
N VAL A 57 -20.13 -6.44 -5.51
CA VAL A 57 -21.24 -6.67 -4.58
C VAL A 57 -22.59 -6.55 -5.28
N ILE A 58 -22.77 -5.54 -6.14
CA ILE A 58 -23.98 -5.38 -6.94
C ILE A 58 -24.17 -6.59 -7.88
N GLY A 59 -23.13 -7.02 -8.59
CA GLY A 59 -23.20 -8.18 -9.47
C GLY A 59 -23.58 -9.47 -8.75
N LEU A 60 -23.01 -9.71 -7.56
CA LEU A 60 -23.36 -10.84 -6.70
C LEU A 60 -24.81 -10.74 -6.19
N PHE A 61 -25.26 -9.55 -5.81
CA PHE A 61 -26.64 -9.31 -5.38
C PHE A 61 -27.66 -9.55 -6.50
N LEU A 62 -27.34 -9.16 -7.74
CA LEU A 62 -28.17 -9.47 -8.90
C LEU A 62 -28.33 -10.99 -9.12
N MET A 63 -27.30 -11.78 -8.82
CA MET A 63 -27.38 -13.24 -8.90
C MET A 63 -28.31 -13.83 -7.82
N ALA A 64 -28.32 -13.27 -6.60
CA ALA A 64 -29.03 -13.82 -5.45
C ALA A 64 -30.57 -13.84 -5.56
N GLY A 65 -31.18 -12.94 -6.33
CA GLY A 65 -32.66 -12.78 -6.33
C GLY A 65 -33.50 -13.83 -7.09
N GLY A 66 -32.97 -15.00 -7.47
CA GLY A 66 -33.58 -15.93 -8.44
C GLY A 66 -34.56 -16.92 -7.81
N ASN A 67 -35.23 -16.51 -6.73
CA ASN A 67 -36.00 -17.42 -5.90
C ASN A 67 -37.40 -17.64 -6.50
N MET A 68 -37.76 -18.90 -6.78
CA MET A 68 -39.11 -19.26 -7.19
C MET A 68 -40.08 -19.10 -6.02
N PRO A 69 -41.23 -18.43 -6.22
CA PRO A 69 -42.24 -18.25 -5.17
C PRO A 69 -42.97 -19.55 -4.80
N ASP A 70 -42.98 -20.55 -5.69
CA ASP A 70 -43.66 -21.84 -5.44
C ASP A 70 -42.83 -23.01 -6.00
N ARG A 71 -42.65 -24.08 -5.21
CA ARG A 71 -41.80 -25.24 -5.60
C ARG A 71 -42.46 -26.17 -6.62
N GLN A 72 -43.77 -26.05 -6.81
CA GLN A 72 -44.58 -26.91 -7.67
C GLN A 72 -44.71 -26.38 -9.10
N THR A 73 -44.29 -25.14 -9.36
CA THR A 73 -44.43 -24.49 -10.67
C THR A 73 -43.07 -24.07 -11.19
N TRP A 74 -42.54 -24.81 -12.16
CA TRP A 74 -41.29 -24.47 -12.82
C TRP A 74 -41.55 -23.43 -13.92
N ASP A 75 -41.24 -22.19 -13.60
CA ASP A 75 -41.28 -21.08 -14.55
C ASP A 75 -39.86 -20.75 -15.05
N PRO A 76 -39.46 -21.25 -16.22
CA PRO A 76 -38.08 -21.16 -16.71
C PRO A 76 -37.60 -19.72 -16.91
N ASP A 77 -38.50 -18.76 -17.15
CA ASP A 77 -38.14 -17.34 -17.33
C ASP A 77 -37.63 -16.68 -16.04
N ILE A 78 -38.01 -17.20 -14.87
CA ILE A 78 -37.59 -16.66 -13.56
C ILE A 78 -36.13 -17.06 -13.26
N ILE A 79 -35.74 -18.27 -13.64
CA ILE A 79 -34.39 -18.82 -13.41
C ILE A 79 -33.44 -18.52 -14.58
N TYR A 80 -33.90 -18.68 -15.81
CA TYR A 80 -33.13 -18.42 -17.03
C TYR A 80 -33.30 -17.00 -17.55
N SER A 81 -33.62 -16.05 -16.66
CA SER A 81 -33.65 -14.64 -17.03
C SER A 81 -32.27 -14.19 -17.50
N THR A 82 -32.19 -13.69 -18.74
CA THR A 82 -30.99 -13.16 -19.39
C THR A 82 -30.20 -12.20 -18.49
N ARG A 83 -30.90 -11.53 -17.57
CA ARG A 83 -30.35 -10.60 -16.58
C ARG A 83 -29.42 -11.26 -15.54
N ARG A 84 -29.57 -12.53 -15.22
CA ARG A 84 -28.70 -13.24 -14.26
C ARG A 84 -27.65 -14.09 -14.94
N THR A 85 -28.00 -14.68 -16.09
CA THR A 85 -27.11 -15.60 -16.82
C THR A 85 -26.00 -14.85 -17.56
N LEU A 86 -26.26 -13.61 -18.00
CA LEU A 86 -25.30 -12.80 -18.75
C LEU A 86 -24.94 -11.49 -18.05
N ILE A 87 -25.94 -10.72 -17.63
CA ILE A 87 -25.68 -9.37 -17.11
C ILE A 87 -24.94 -9.42 -15.77
N ALA A 88 -25.34 -10.30 -14.84
CA ALA A 88 -24.66 -10.40 -13.54
C ALA A 88 -23.18 -10.82 -13.64
N PRO A 89 -22.80 -11.90 -14.38
CA PRO A 89 -21.39 -12.25 -14.58
C PRO A 89 -20.57 -11.14 -15.22
N ILE A 90 -21.12 -10.45 -16.23
CA ILE A 90 -20.44 -9.35 -16.92
C ILE A 90 -20.16 -8.19 -15.94
N VAL A 91 -21.11 -7.86 -15.07
CA VAL A 91 -20.93 -6.80 -14.06
C VAL A 91 -19.83 -7.17 -13.05
N ILE A 92 -19.76 -8.43 -12.62
CA ILE A 92 -18.70 -8.91 -11.72
C ILE A 92 -17.34 -8.82 -12.41
N LEU A 93 -17.24 -9.26 -13.66
CA LEU A 93 -16.01 -9.18 -14.45
C LEU A 93 -15.56 -7.73 -14.69
N ALA A 94 -16.51 -6.83 -14.95
CA ALA A 94 -16.23 -5.40 -15.07
C ALA A 94 -15.71 -4.82 -13.74
N GLY A 95 -16.31 -5.18 -12.61
CA GLY A 95 -15.83 -4.79 -11.27
C GLY A 95 -14.42 -5.29 -10.98
N LEU A 96 -14.13 -6.55 -11.32
CA LEU A 96 -12.78 -7.11 -11.21
C LEU A 96 -11.76 -6.41 -12.13
N ALA A 97 -12.15 -6.06 -13.36
CA ALA A 97 -11.29 -5.30 -14.26
C ALA A 97 -10.96 -3.90 -13.70
N VAL A 98 -11.94 -3.24 -13.09
CA VAL A 98 -11.74 -1.95 -12.40
C VAL A 98 -10.79 -2.11 -11.22
N GLU A 99 -10.94 -3.15 -10.40
CA GLU A 99 -10.01 -3.44 -9.29
C GLU A 99 -8.58 -3.68 -9.77
N ILE A 100 -8.40 -4.48 -10.83
CA ILE A 100 -7.08 -4.71 -11.45
C ILE A 100 -6.47 -3.36 -11.84
N VAL A 101 -7.21 -2.50 -12.56
CA VAL A 101 -6.71 -1.18 -12.94
C VAL A 101 -6.44 -0.31 -11.72
N ALA A 102 -7.29 -0.34 -10.69
CA ALA A 102 -7.13 0.48 -9.48
C ALA A 102 -5.88 0.10 -8.68
N ILE A 103 -5.55 -1.19 -8.60
CA ILE A 103 -4.37 -1.73 -7.92
C ILE A 103 -3.10 -1.43 -8.72
N PHE A 104 -3.12 -1.70 -10.04
CA PHE A 104 -1.93 -1.52 -10.90
C PHE A 104 -1.68 -0.06 -11.28
N LYS A 105 -2.67 0.81 -11.16
CA LYS A 105 -2.50 2.25 -11.37
C LYS A 105 -1.52 2.75 -10.33
N LYS A 106 -0.27 2.94 -10.74
CA LYS A 106 0.78 3.50 -9.88
C LYS A 106 0.33 4.88 -9.40
N GLY A 107 0.30 5.05 -8.07
CA GLY A 107 -0.05 6.30 -7.39
C GLY A 107 1.01 7.38 -7.56
#